data_AF-A0A2G6KZX9-F1
#
_entry.id   AF-A0A2G6KZX9-F1
#
_cell.length_a   1.000
_cell.length_b   1.000
_cell.length_c   1.000
_cell.angle_alpha   90.00
_cell.angle_beta   90.00
_cell.angle_gamma   90.00
#
_symmetry.space_group_name_H-M   'P 1'
#
loop_
_entity.id
_entity.type
_entity.pdbx_description
1 polymer ?
#
loop_
_entity_poly.entity_id
_entity_poly.type
_entity_poly.pdbx_seq_one_letter_code
_entity_poly.pdbx_strand_id
1 'polypeptide(L)'
;MDLYEQQDLREFLVSLYGPQARRWPMTDRMFNLTYELVSESSACSDAMDYVTRPLQPGMDPIKWITKQAREMFLRALKERKEHYVICLKAAAYTMKFRFDEASMGI
;
A
#
# COMPACT_ATOMS: atom_id res chain seq x y z
N MET A 1 13.57 -1.03 -0.51
CA MET A 1 12.62 -1.66 -1.45
C MET A 1 13.33 -2.08 -2.74
N ASP A 2 13.12 -3.31 -3.20
CA ASP A 2 13.72 -3.82 -4.45
C ASP A 2 12.95 -3.40 -5.71
N LEU A 3 13.48 -3.73 -6.89
CA LEU A 3 12.91 -3.31 -8.17
C LEU A 3 11.53 -3.92 -8.46
N TYR A 4 11.27 -5.16 -8.02
CA TYR A 4 9.99 -5.84 -8.23
C TYR A 4 8.92 -5.27 -7.31
N GLU A 5 9.24 -5.08 -6.04
CA GLU A 5 8.38 -4.41 -5.08
C GLU A 5 8.00 -3.00 -5.56
N GLN A 6 8.98 -2.23 -6.06
CA GLN A 6 8.72 -0.90 -6.61
C GLN A 6 7.78 -0.93 -7.81
N GLN A 7 7.94 -1.90 -8.71
CA GLN A 7 7.07 -2.03 -9.87
C GLN A 7 5.64 -2.39 -9.47
N ASP A 8 5.48 -3.38 -8.58
CA ASP A 8 4.16 -3.84 -8.14
C ASP A 8 3.41 -2.74 -7.38
N LEU A 9 4.12 -2.03 -6.49
CA LEU A 9 3.59 -0.86 -5.79
C LEU A 9 3.16 0.24 -6.77
N ARG A 10 3.99 0.55 -7.78
CA ARG A 10 3.66 1.57 -8.77
C ARG A 10 2.43 1.19 -9.57
N GLU A 11 2.35 -0.05 -10.05
CA GLU A 11 1.19 -0.51 -10.82
C GLU A 11 -0.12 -0.39 -10.02
N PHE A 12 -0.08 -0.77 -8.75
CA PHE A 12 -1.21 -0.65 -7.85
C PHE A 12 -1.59 0.83 -7.62
N LEU A 13 -0.64 1.69 -7.26
CA LEU A 13 -0.92 3.11 -7.00
C LEU A 13 -1.40 3.85 -8.25
N VAL A 14 -0.94 3.46 -9.44
CA VAL A 14 -1.46 4.00 -10.71
C VAL A 14 -2.90 3.56 -10.96
N SER A 15 -3.27 2.34 -10.61
CA SER A 15 -4.66 1.89 -10.72
C SER A 15 -5.60 2.60 -9.74
N LEU A 16 -5.08 2.99 -8.57
CA LEU A 16 -5.84 3.62 -7.50
C LEU A 16 -5.95 5.15 -7.66
N TYR A 17 -4.82 5.83 -7.83
CA TYR A 17 -4.75 7.28 -7.90
C TYR A 17 -4.80 7.80 -9.35
N GLY A 18 -4.34 7.01 -10.31
CA GLY A 18 -4.27 7.40 -11.72
C GLY A 18 -2.85 7.70 -12.22
N PRO A 19 -2.72 8.28 -13.43
CA PRO A 19 -1.43 8.41 -14.12
C PRO A 19 -0.36 9.20 -13.36
N GLN A 20 -0.72 10.10 -12.45
CA GLN A 20 0.24 10.89 -11.67
C GLN A 20 1.14 10.01 -10.80
N ALA A 21 0.64 8.87 -10.31
CA ALA A 21 1.41 7.96 -9.47
C ALA A 21 2.57 7.29 -10.21
N ARG A 22 2.60 7.35 -11.56
CA ARG A 22 3.73 6.85 -12.36
C ARG A 22 5.04 7.59 -12.05
N ARG A 23 4.93 8.87 -11.68
CA ARG A 23 6.09 9.73 -11.39
C ARG A 23 6.51 9.72 -9.92
N TRP A 24 5.72 9.10 -9.06
CA TRP A 24 6.03 9.05 -7.63
C TRP A 24 7.24 8.13 -7.36
N PRO A 25 8.12 8.52 -6.43
CA PRO A 25 9.18 7.66 -5.97
C PRO A 25 8.61 6.52 -5.12
N MET A 26 8.94 5.28 -5.47
CA MET A 26 8.48 4.08 -4.76
C MET A 26 9.41 3.82 -3.56
N THR A 27 9.27 4.64 -2.53
CA THR A 27 10.07 4.60 -1.30
C THR A 27 9.40 3.74 -0.22
N ASP A 28 10.14 3.33 0.81
CA ASP A 28 9.55 2.58 1.93
C ASP A 28 8.40 3.35 2.61
N ARG A 29 8.45 4.70 2.60
CA ARG A 29 7.32 5.54 3.05
C ARG A 29 6.07 5.35 2.19
N MET A 30 6.22 5.25 0.88
CA MET A 30 5.12 5.01 -0.05
C MET A 30 4.47 3.63 0.17
N PHE A 31 5.30 2.63 0.45
CA PHE A 31 4.84 1.30 0.87
C PHE A 31 4.05 1.38 2.19
N ASN A 32 4.59 2.04 3.21
CA ASN A 32 3.95 2.17 4.52
C ASN A 32 2.57 2.84 4.42
N LEU A 33 2.46 3.92 3.64
CA LEU A 33 1.18 4.59 3.41
C LEU A 33 0.18 3.69 2.67
N THR A 34 0.66 2.84 1.76
CA THR A 34 -0.17 1.87 1.05
C THR A 34 -0.67 0.77 1.98
N TYR A 35 0.19 0.30 2.88
CA TYR A 35 -0.18 -0.65 3.91
C TYR A 35 -1.23 -0.04 4.87
N GLU A 36 -1.01 1.19 5.30
CA GLU A 36 -1.95 1.92 6.17
C GLU A 36 -3.28 2.17 5.48
N LEU A 37 -3.27 2.55 4.20
CA LEU A 37 -4.48 2.70 3.40
C LEU A 37 -5.32 1.42 3.38
N VAL A 38 -4.68 0.27 3.17
CA VAL A 38 -5.38 -1.02 3.20
C VAL A 38 -5.88 -1.30 4.61
N SER A 39 -5.04 -1.07 5.63
CA SER A 39 -5.37 -1.30 7.04
C SER A 39 -6.52 -0.41 7.56
N GLU A 40 -6.66 0.81 7.08
CA GLU A 40 -7.74 1.74 7.44
C GLU A 40 -9.03 1.43 6.68
N SER A 41 -8.95 0.70 5.56
CA SER A 41 -10.09 0.36 4.74
C SER A 41 -10.86 -0.84 5.30
N SER A 42 -11.78 -0.55 6.22
CA SER A 42 -12.78 -1.52 6.71
C SER A 42 -13.68 -2.09 5.60
N ALA A 43 -13.78 -1.40 4.46
CA ALA A 43 -14.59 -1.80 3.32
C ALA A 43 -14.03 -3.01 2.54
N CYS A 44 -12.79 -3.44 2.80
CA CYS A 44 -12.14 -4.50 2.04
C CYS A 44 -11.48 -5.55 2.93
N SER A 45 -12.32 -6.42 3.51
CA SER A 45 -11.88 -7.53 4.38
C SER A 45 -10.82 -8.42 3.71
N ASP A 46 -10.98 -8.71 2.42
CA ASP A 46 -10.06 -9.61 1.71
C ASP A 46 -8.67 -8.98 1.53
N ALA A 47 -8.58 -7.65 1.45
CA ALA A 47 -7.29 -6.97 1.40
C ALA A 47 -6.60 -6.99 2.78
N MET A 48 -7.40 -6.98 3.86
CA MET A 48 -6.91 -7.09 5.24
C MET A 48 -6.27 -8.45 5.54
N ASP A 49 -6.61 -9.50 4.81
CA ASP A 49 -5.97 -10.82 4.99
C ASP A 49 -4.47 -10.80 4.64
N TYR A 50 -4.04 -9.84 3.81
CA TYR A 50 -2.63 -9.65 3.44
C TYR A 50 -1.89 -8.69 4.38
N VAL A 51 -2.63 -8.02 5.26
CA VAL A 51 -2.09 -7.14 6.30
C VAL A 51 -1.69 -8.01 7.48
N THR A 52 -0.40 -8.30 7.61
CA THR A 52 0.10 -9.15 8.69
C THR A 52 -0.10 -8.47 10.05
N ARG A 53 -0.79 -9.14 10.98
CA ARG A 53 -0.90 -8.66 12.36
C ARG A 53 0.47 -8.75 13.06
N PRO A 54 0.84 -7.79 13.92
CA PRO A 54 2.07 -7.87 14.71
C PRO A 54 2.08 -9.14 15.56
N LEU A 55 3.23 -9.82 15.64
CA LEU A 55 3.39 -11.00 16.50
C LEU A 55 3.38 -10.66 17.99
N GLN A 56 3.67 -9.41 18.36
CA GLN A 56 3.74 -8.99 19.77
C GLN A 56 2.81 -7.80 20.02
N PRO A 57 2.03 -7.83 21.13
CA PRO A 57 1.22 -6.69 21.54
C PRO A 57 2.07 -5.42 21.72
N GLY A 58 1.60 -4.30 21.17
CA GLY A 58 2.25 -2.99 21.30
C GLY A 58 3.36 -2.70 20.28
N MET A 59 3.68 -3.61 19.37
CA MET A 59 4.60 -3.33 18.27
C MET A 59 3.89 -2.73 17.05
N ASP A 60 4.57 -1.79 16.40
CA ASP A 60 4.14 -1.20 15.13
C ASP A 60 4.13 -2.30 14.04
N PRO A 61 2.96 -2.60 13.44
CA PRO A 61 2.85 -3.63 12.41
C PRO A 61 3.82 -3.41 11.25
N ILE A 62 4.01 -2.15 10.85
CA ILE A 62 4.81 -1.75 9.70
C ILE A 62 6.30 -2.05 9.94
N LYS A 63 6.79 -1.81 11.16
CA LYS A 63 8.19 -2.07 11.51
C LYS A 63 8.54 -3.56 11.55
N TRP A 64 7.54 -4.43 11.71
CA TRP A 64 7.73 -5.86 11.82
C TRP A 64 7.58 -6.60 10.47
N ILE A 65 7.08 -5.94 9.42
CA ILE A 65 6.85 -6.59 8.13
C ILE A 65 8.17 -7.05 7.52
N THR A 66 8.34 -8.37 7.40
CA THR A 66 9.49 -8.98 6.75
C THR A 66 9.46 -8.74 5.23
N LYS A 67 10.62 -8.78 4.57
CA LYS A 67 10.72 -8.63 3.10
C LYS A 67 9.76 -9.56 2.35
N GLN A 68 9.66 -10.81 2.77
CA GLN A 68 8.75 -11.79 2.16
C GLN A 68 7.28 -11.41 2.31
N ALA A 69 6.89 -10.88 3.48
CA ALA A 69 5.52 -10.41 3.70
C ALA A 69 5.22 -9.16 2.85
N ARG A 70 6.18 -8.25 2.69
CA ARG A 70 6.05 -7.08 1.80
C ARG A 70 5.84 -7.50 0.35
N GLU A 71 6.66 -8.41 -0.15
CA GLU A 71 6.56 -8.96 -1.50
C GLU A 71 5.20 -9.65 -1.72
N MET A 72 4.77 -10.48 -0.78
CA MET A 72 3.48 -11.17 -0.87
C MET A 72 2.30 -10.18 -0.87
N PHE A 73 2.34 -9.16 -0.01
CA PHE A 73 1.33 -8.11 0.04
C PHE A 73 1.23 -7.34 -1.28
N LEU A 74 2.36 -6.86 -1.81
CA LEU A 74 2.40 -6.11 -3.06
C LEU A 74 1.96 -6.95 -4.26
N ARG A 75 2.37 -8.21 -4.29
CA ARG A 75 1.94 -9.17 -5.31
C ARG A 75 0.43 -9.41 -5.26
N ALA A 76 -0.14 -9.62 -4.07
CA ALA A 76 -1.58 -9.80 -3.91
C ALA A 76 -2.36 -8.55 -4.35
N LEU A 77 -1.88 -7.36 -3.98
CA LEU A 77 -2.47 -6.09 -4.42
C LEU A 77 -2.43 -5.93 -5.94
N LYS A 78 -1.34 -6.33 -6.59
CA LYS A 78 -1.21 -6.30 -8.05
C LYS A 78 -2.14 -7.28 -8.74
N GLU A 79 -2.15 -8.54 -8.29
CA GLU A 79 -2.94 -9.62 -8.91
C GLU A 79 -4.45 -9.36 -8.83
N ARG A 80 -4.91 -8.69 -7.76
CA ARG A 80 -6.34 -8.37 -7.54
C ARG A 80 -6.63 -6.87 -7.49
N LYS A 81 -5.81 -6.05 -8.16
CA LYS A 81 -5.91 -4.58 -8.12
C LYS A 81 -7.29 -4.04 -8.45
N GLU A 82 -7.99 -4.59 -9.45
CA GLU A 82 -9.33 -4.12 -9.82
C GLU A 82 -10.35 -4.31 -8.70
N HIS A 83 -10.30 -5.45 -8.02
CA HIS A 83 -11.19 -5.77 -6.90
C HIS A 83 -10.93 -4.81 -5.73
N TYR A 84 -9.65 -4.56 -5.42
CA TYR A 84 -9.27 -3.73 -4.29
C TYR A 84 -9.38 -2.22 -4.55
N VAL A 85 -9.18 -1.76 -5.79
CA VAL A 85 -9.29 -0.33 -6.12
C VAL A 85 -10.69 0.21 -5.84
N ILE A 86 -11.74 -0.57 -6.08
CA ILE A 86 -13.13 -0.12 -5.91
C ILE A 86 -13.41 0.20 -4.43
N CYS A 87 -13.03 -0.69 -3.52
CA CYS A 87 -13.25 -0.50 -2.09
C CYS A 87 -12.26 0.49 -1.46
N LEU A 88 -11.02 0.54 -1.95
CA LEU A 88 -9.97 1.41 -1.40
C LEU A 88 -10.10 2.87 -1.86
N LYS A 89 -10.85 3.16 -2.93
CA LYS A 89 -11.00 4.52 -3.47
C LYS A 89 -11.45 5.56 -2.44
N ALA A 90 -12.35 5.19 -1.53
CA ALA A 90 -12.83 6.10 -0.49
C ALA A 90 -11.72 6.47 0.51
N ALA A 91 -11.00 5.46 1.03
CA ALA A 91 -9.85 5.69 1.92
C ALA A 91 -8.68 6.37 1.19
N ALA A 92 -8.49 6.07 -0.10
CA ALA A 92 -7.46 6.69 -0.92
C ALA A 92 -7.73 8.19 -1.10
N TYR A 93 -9.00 8.57 -1.21
CA TYR A 93 -9.38 9.98 -1.30
C TYR A 93 -9.00 10.75 -0.03
N THR A 94 -9.23 10.19 1.15
CA THR A 94 -8.89 10.85 2.42
C THR A 94 -7.38 10.92 2.66
N MET A 95 -6.63 9.92 2.19
CA MET A 95 -5.17 9.85 2.35
C MET A 95 -4.38 10.52 1.23
N LYS A 96 -5.03 11.01 0.16
CA LYS A 96 -4.37 11.54 -1.05
C LYS A 96 -3.26 12.55 -0.73
N PHE A 97 -3.49 13.45 0.21
CA PHE A 97 -2.51 14.47 0.60
C PHE A 97 -1.22 13.86 1.16
N ARG A 98 -1.34 12.82 2.01
CA ARG A 98 -0.20 12.12 2.61
C ARG A 98 0.66 11.43 1.54
N PHE A 99 0.02 10.88 0.50
CA PHE A 99 0.71 10.29 -0.65
C PHE A 99 1.45 11.34 -1.48
N ASP A 100 0.85 12.51 -1.67
CA ASP A 100 1.48 13.61 -2.39
C ASP A 100 2.71 14.15 -1.63
N GLU A 101 2.59 14.38 -0.32
CA GLU A 101 3.71 14.76 0.55
C GLU A 101 4.85 13.73 0.50
N ALA A 102 4.52 12.45 0.66
CA ALA A 102 5.51 11.38 0.57
C ALA A 102 6.18 11.31 -0.82
N SER A 103 5.47 11.70 -1.89
CA SER A 103 6.03 11.78 -3.23
C SER A 103 7.03 12.93 -3.40
N MET A 104 6.87 14.00 -2.62
CA MET A 104 7.79 15.14 -2.55
C MET A 104 8.96 14.88 -1.58
N GLY A 105 8.95 13.77 -0.84
CA GLY A 105 9.95 13.46 0.18
C GLY A 105 9.73 14.17 1.51
N ILE A 106 8.55 14.76 1.71
CA ILE A 106 8.11 15.45 2.93
C ILE A 106 7.32 14.49 3.79
#